data_AF-A0A249P5E3-F1
#
_entry.id   AF-A0A249P5E3-F1
#
_cell.length_a   1.000
_cell.length_b   1.000
_cell.length_c   1.000
_cell.angle_alpha   90.00
_cell.angle_beta   90.00
_cell.angle_gamma   90.00
#
_symmetry.space_group_name_H-M   'P 1'
#
loop_
_entity.id
_entity.type
_entity.pdbx_description
1 polymer ?
#
loop_
_entity_poly.entity_id
_entity_poly.type
_entity_poly.pdbx_seq_one_letter_code
_entity_poly.pdbx_strand_id
1 'polypeptide(L)'
;MPIDLKTFRREIRKFHGKEITDIADNPQEYSDFVSAKARRTADVAQQYGIRRDSENARYFSYQLGNQCVGLMRTEGGFSMEEEFESKSWRDQFPGHQEITSTVDLQVAHPLVENAGDILLEHQLRRDGERPLLNWRAENPEAKARAAMMGFVEVDDCDMVLDPKQHPDKWTQTSAAEWRRKDKPPLYLRKFEDAETAQCSTSCSYETYEDDFM
;
A
#
# COMPACT_ATOMS: atom_id res chain seq x y z
N MET A 1 8.89 2.24 3.57
CA MET A 1 10.34 2.47 3.71
C MET A 1 11.09 1.25 3.20
N PRO A 2 12.23 1.46 2.51
CA PRO A 2 13.03 0.37 1.93
C PRO A 2 13.52 -0.61 3.00
N ILE A 3 13.50 -1.90 2.68
CA ILE A 3 14.02 -2.99 3.51
C ILE A 3 14.78 -4.01 2.65
N ASP A 4 15.59 -4.86 3.29
CA ASP A 4 16.28 -5.95 2.61
C ASP A 4 15.37 -7.18 2.38
N LEU A 5 15.72 -8.03 1.42
CA LEU A 5 14.97 -9.25 1.07
C LEU A 5 14.78 -10.21 2.25
N LYS A 6 15.80 -10.37 3.10
CA LYS A 6 15.73 -11.28 4.26
C LYS A 6 14.70 -10.78 5.27
N THR A 7 14.68 -9.47 5.50
CA THR A 7 13.67 -8.80 6.33
C THR A 7 12.29 -8.92 5.68
N PHE A 8 12.15 -8.64 4.38
CA PHE A 8 10.88 -8.77 3.67
C PHE A 8 10.29 -10.19 3.79
N ARG A 9 11.09 -11.23 3.52
CA ARG A 9 10.67 -12.63 3.66
C ARG A 9 10.35 -13.03 5.09
N ARG A 10 10.94 -12.39 6.09
CA ARG A 10 10.55 -12.60 7.49
C ARG A 10 9.19 -11.97 7.78
N GLU A 11 8.98 -10.73 7.36
CA GLU A 11 7.74 -10.01 7.65
C GLU A 11 6.55 -10.57 6.87
N ILE A 12 6.72 -10.98 5.61
CA ILE A 12 5.62 -11.55 4.80
C ILE A 12 5.02 -12.82 5.42
N ARG A 13 5.80 -13.56 6.22
CA ARG A 13 5.31 -14.72 6.98
C ARG A 13 4.29 -14.37 8.05
N LYS A 14 4.33 -13.14 8.57
CA LYS A 14 3.35 -12.67 9.55
C LYS A 14 1.99 -12.39 8.89
N PHE A 15 1.97 -12.03 7.60
CA PHE A 15 0.75 -11.75 6.85
C PHE A 15 -0.06 -13.01 6.48
N HIS A 16 0.44 -14.20 6.79
CA HIS A 16 -0.32 -15.46 6.80
C HIS A 16 -0.06 -16.25 8.09
N GLY A 17 0.30 -15.53 9.17
CA GLY A 17 0.52 -16.09 10.49
C GLY A 17 -0.71 -16.03 11.37
N LYS A 18 -0.54 -16.41 12.63
CA LYS A 18 -1.62 -16.56 13.61
C LYS A 18 -2.57 -15.35 13.69
N GLU A 19 -2.05 -14.13 13.78
CA GLU A 19 -2.89 -12.91 13.87
C GLU A 19 -3.86 -12.78 12.69
N ILE A 20 -3.40 -13.01 11.46
CA ILE A 20 -4.24 -12.92 10.27
C ILE A 20 -5.24 -14.06 10.20
N THR A 21 -4.82 -15.27 10.59
CA THR A 21 -5.73 -16.42 10.71
C THR A 21 -6.83 -16.16 11.75
N ASP A 22 -6.47 -15.62 12.91
CA ASP A 22 -7.42 -15.29 13.97
C ASP A 22 -8.45 -14.25 13.47
N ILE A 23 -8.04 -13.21 12.75
CA ILE A 23 -8.97 -12.24 12.16
C ILE A 23 -9.85 -12.89 11.08
N ALA A 24 -9.27 -13.77 10.25
CA ALA A 24 -9.97 -14.48 9.19
C ALA A 24 -11.08 -15.41 9.71
N ASP A 25 -10.84 -16.07 10.84
CA ASP A 25 -11.74 -17.10 11.38
C ASP A 25 -12.79 -16.55 12.36
N ASN A 26 -12.70 -15.27 12.73
CA ASN A 26 -13.60 -14.62 13.69
C ASN A 26 -14.46 -13.47 13.10
N PRO A 27 -15.34 -13.73 12.10
CA PRO A 27 -16.19 -12.69 11.51
C PRO A 27 -17.19 -12.07 12.51
N GLN A 28 -17.49 -12.76 13.61
CA GLN A 28 -18.35 -12.22 14.68
C GLN A 28 -17.69 -11.05 15.41
N GLU A 29 -16.36 -11.02 15.47
CA GLU A 29 -15.58 -9.96 16.11
C GLU A 29 -15.18 -8.87 15.10
N TYR A 30 -14.81 -9.27 13.88
CA TYR A 30 -14.19 -8.38 12.90
C TYR A 30 -15.11 -7.96 11.74
N SER A 31 -16.31 -8.54 11.61
CA SER A 31 -17.19 -8.52 10.43
C SER A 31 -16.74 -9.43 9.28
N ASP A 32 -17.71 -9.90 8.49
CA ASP A 32 -17.47 -10.71 7.29
C ASP A 32 -16.52 -10.04 6.30
N PHE A 33 -16.62 -8.72 6.16
CA PHE A 33 -15.79 -7.95 5.23
C PHE A 33 -14.30 -8.00 5.62
N VAL A 34 -13.98 -7.75 6.88
CA VAL A 34 -12.59 -7.75 7.38
C VAL A 34 -12.04 -9.16 7.41
N SER A 35 -12.82 -10.15 7.86
CA SER A 35 -12.40 -11.55 7.86
C SER A 35 -12.14 -12.07 6.44
N ALA A 36 -12.96 -11.69 5.45
CA ALA A 36 -12.68 -12.00 4.05
C ALA A 36 -11.41 -11.31 3.53
N LYS A 37 -11.17 -10.05 3.93
CA LYS A 37 -9.92 -9.34 3.62
C LYS A 37 -8.69 -10.02 4.24
N ALA A 38 -8.81 -10.53 5.47
CA ALA A 38 -7.74 -11.28 6.13
C ALA A 38 -7.42 -12.59 5.40
N ARG A 39 -8.44 -13.37 5.01
CA ARG A 39 -8.26 -14.58 4.18
C ARG A 39 -7.48 -14.29 2.90
N ARG A 40 -7.93 -13.31 2.10
CA ARG A 40 -7.23 -12.92 0.87
C ARG A 40 -5.80 -12.44 1.11
N THR A 41 -5.58 -11.71 2.21
CA THR A 41 -4.24 -11.24 2.59
C THR A 41 -3.32 -12.42 2.87
N ALA A 42 -3.80 -13.43 3.60
CA ALA A 42 -3.07 -14.65 3.87
C ALA A 42 -2.76 -15.43 2.58
N ASP A 43 -3.75 -15.60 1.71
CA ASP A 43 -3.58 -16.30 0.43
C ASP A 43 -2.50 -15.64 -0.43
N VAL A 44 -2.56 -14.31 -0.58
CA VAL A 44 -1.56 -13.56 -1.34
C VAL A 44 -0.17 -13.65 -0.69
N ALA A 45 -0.08 -13.48 0.62
CA ALA A 45 1.19 -13.56 1.32
C ALA A 45 1.84 -14.95 1.21
N GLN A 46 1.04 -16.01 1.31
CA GLN A 46 1.49 -17.39 1.23
C GLN A 46 1.92 -17.78 -0.19
N GLN A 47 1.12 -17.45 -1.20
CA GLN A 47 1.38 -17.88 -2.58
C GLN A 47 2.50 -17.07 -3.25
N TYR A 48 2.60 -15.77 -2.96
CA TYR A 48 3.44 -14.84 -3.74
C TYR A 48 4.65 -14.30 -2.95
N GLY A 49 4.68 -14.48 -1.62
CA GLY A 49 5.69 -13.92 -0.74
C GLY A 49 7.12 -14.48 -0.89
N ILE A 50 7.29 -15.64 -1.53
CA ILE A 50 8.59 -16.30 -1.75
C ILE A 50 8.81 -16.66 -3.22
N ARG A 51 8.24 -15.87 -4.15
CA ARG A 51 8.56 -15.99 -5.58
C ARG A 51 10.03 -15.64 -5.87
N ARG A 52 10.52 -16.07 -7.03
CA ARG A 52 11.85 -15.69 -7.53
C ARG A 52 11.80 -14.23 -7.96
N ASP A 53 12.64 -13.42 -7.33
CA ASP A 53 12.72 -11.98 -7.55
C ASP A 53 13.74 -11.69 -8.67
N SER A 54 13.55 -10.60 -9.43
CA SER A 54 14.57 -10.16 -10.40
C SER A 54 15.73 -9.43 -9.72
N GLU A 55 16.81 -9.13 -10.45
CA GLU A 55 17.90 -8.29 -9.94
C GLU A 55 17.46 -6.85 -9.65
N ASN A 56 16.34 -6.41 -10.27
CA ASN A 56 15.76 -5.10 -10.07
C ASN A 56 14.74 -5.05 -8.94
N ALA A 57 14.50 -6.17 -8.25
CA ALA A 57 13.53 -6.27 -7.19
C ALA A 57 13.87 -5.36 -6.00
N ARG A 58 12.86 -4.65 -5.51
CA ARG A 58 12.95 -3.76 -4.34
C ARG A 58 11.83 -4.09 -3.37
N TYR A 59 12.11 -3.90 -2.09
CA TYR A 59 11.23 -4.29 -1.00
C TYR A 59 10.97 -3.11 -0.09
N PHE A 60 9.71 -2.93 0.29
CA PHE A 60 9.29 -1.84 1.13
C PHE A 60 8.35 -2.34 2.23
N SER A 61 8.47 -1.77 3.42
CA SER A 61 7.53 -1.97 4.52
C SER A 61 6.95 -0.65 5.01
N TYR A 62 5.68 -0.67 5.41
CA TYR A 62 5.07 0.40 6.19
C TYR A 62 4.82 -0.09 7.61
N GLN A 63 5.25 0.69 8.61
CA GLN A 63 5.15 0.35 10.02
C GLN A 63 4.26 1.34 10.77
N LEU A 64 3.45 0.83 11.69
CA LEU A 64 2.78 1.60 12.72
C LEU A 64 3.35 1.15 14.07
N GLY A 65 4.04 2.06 14.77
CA GLY A 65 4.84 1.70 15.93
C GLY A 65 5.92 0.67 15.56
N ASN A 66 5.89 -0.49 16.20
CA ASN A 66 6.79 -1.62 15.95
C ASN A 66 6.19 -2.71 15.03
N GLN A 67 4.95 -2.53 14.57
CA GLN A 67 4.25 -3.52 13.74
C GLN A 67 4.38 -3.16 12.26
N CYS A 68 4.78 -4.14 11.45
CA CYS A 68 4.72 -4.03 10.00
C CYS A 68 3.27 -4.24 9.55
N VAL A 69 2.65 -3.18 9.02
CA VAL A 69 1.23 -3.19 8.61
C VAL A 69 1.05 -3.12 7.09
N GLY A 70 2.14 -3.01 6.33
CA GLY A 70 2.10 -3.14 4.89
C GLY A 70 3.45 -3.56 4.32
N LEU A 71 3.42 -4.35 3.25
CA LEU A 71 4.59 -4.77 2.49
C LEU A 71 4.32 -4.60 1.00
N MET A 72 5.36 -4.21 0.27
CA MET A 72 5.33 -4.11 -1.17
C MET A 72 6.65 -4.60 -1.77
N ARG A 73 6.57 -5.46 -2.77
CA ARG A 73 7.68 -5.81 -3.67
C ARG A 73 7.42 -5.15 -5.02
N THR A 74 8.43 -4.48 -5.55
CA THR A 74 8.41 -3.93 -6.90
C THR A 74 9.51 -4.51 -7.74
N GLU A 75 9.26 -4.63 -9.03
CA GLU A 75 10.24 -4.99 -10.05
C GLU A 75 10.60 -3.78 -10.93
N GLY A 76 11.60 -3.95 -11.79
CA GLY A 76 11.94 -2.96 -12.81
C GLY A 76 10.82 -2.74 -13.82
N GLY A 77 10.93 -1.65 -14.56
CA GLY A 77 10.11 -1.39 -15.73
C GLY A 77 10.38 -2.37 -16.88
N PHE A 78 9.54 -2.31 -17.91
CA PHE A 78 9.65 -3.14 -19.10
C PHE A 78 9.08 -2.45 -20.34
N SER A 79 9.46 -2.94 -21.52
CA SER A 79 8.91 -2.50 -22.80
C SER A 79 7.46 -2.97 -22.96
N MET A 80 6.53 -2.02 -23.11
CA MET A 80 5.11 -2.34 -23.35
C MET A 80 4.89 -3.03 -24.69
N GLU A 81 5.82 -2.88 -25.63
CA GLU A 81 5.75 -3.55 -26.92
C GLU A 81 6.07 -5.04 -26.85
N GLU A 82 6.95 -5.41 -25.92
CA GLU A 82 7.44 -6.79 -25.77
C GLU A 82 6.57 -7.61 -24.82
N GLU A 83 6.05 -6.98 -23.75
CA GLU A 83 5.34 -7.70 -22.69
C GLU A 83 3.82 -7.76 -22.87
N PHE A 84 3.17 -6.68 -23.35
CA PHE A 84 1.70 -6.70 -23.52
C PHE A 84 1.29 -7.33 -24.84
N GLU A 85 0.36 -8.29 -24.77
CA GLU A 85 -0.18 -9.00 -25.92
C GLU A 85 -1.01 -8.04 -26.79
N SER A 86 -1.86 -7.25 -26.14
CA SER A 86 -2.69 -6.24 -26.79
C SER A 86 -1.91 -4.96 -27.07
N LYS A 87 -2.15 -4.33 -28.24
CA LYS A 87 -1.62 -2.99 -28.57
C LYS A 87 -2.57 -1.84 -28.18
N SER A 88 -3.70 -2.14 -27.53
CA SER A 88 -4.66 -1.13 -27.06
C SER A 88 -4.06 -0.14 -26.06
N TRP A 89 -2.96 -0.51 -25.39
CA TRP A 89 -2.25 0.38 -24.47
C TRP A 89 -1.73 1.65 -25.14
N ARG A 90 -1.49 1.64 -26.46
CA ARG A 90 -1.01 2.82 -27.20
C ARG A 90 -2.04 3.95 -27.19
N ASP A 91 -3.32 3.61 -27.23
CA ASP A 91 -4.41 4.57 -27.16
C ASP A 91 -4.67 5.02 -25.72
N GLN A 92 -4.44 4.14 -24.75
CA GLN A 92 -4.61 4.43 -23.32
C GLN A 92 -3.48 5.30 -22.76
N PHE A 93 -2.24 5.09 -23.20
CA PHE A 93 -1.04 5.76 -22.69
C PHE A 93 -0.22 6.38 -23.82
N PRO A 94 -0.76 7.39 -24.53
CA PRO A 94 -0.08 7.97 -25.68
C PRO A 94 1.26 8.62 -25.29
N GLY A 95 2.31 8.29 -26.04
CA GLY A 95 3.66 8.81 -25.82
C GLY A 95 4.47 8.04 -24.77
N HIS A 96 3.90 7.03 -24.12
CA HIS A 96 4.65 6.04 -23.35
C HIS A 96 5.05 4.86 -24.24
N GLN A 97 6.20 4.26 -23.94
CA GLN A 97 6.67 3.02 -24.58
C GLN A 97 7.10 1.97 -23.54
N GLU A 98 7.35 2.41 -22.31
CA GLU A 98 7.87 1.58 -21.23
C GLU A 98 7.10 1.85 -19.94
N ILE A 99 6.86 0.77 -19.20
CA ILE A 99 6.48 0.83 -17.79
C ILE A 99 7.70 1.29 -16.99
N THR A 100 7.51 2.18 -16.02
CA THR A 100 8.59 2.69 -15.16
C THR A 100 8.95 1.72 -14.05
N SER A 101 7.94 1.11 -13.43
CA SER A 101 8.12 0.06 -12.43
C SER A 101 6.87 -0.82 -12.34
N THR A 102 7.01 -1.99 -11.71
CA THR A 102 5.91 -2.93 -11.53
C THR A 102 5.72 -3.23 -10.05
N VAL A 103 4.50 -3.07 -9.52
CA VAL A 103 4.10 -3.63 -8.23
C VAL A 103 3.77 -5.10 -8.45
N ASP A 104 4.67 -5.96 -7.99
CA ASP A 104 4.56 -7.41 -8.15
C ASP A 104 3.91 -8.08 -6.92
N LEU A 105 4.03 -7.47 -5.75
CA LEU A 105 3.29 -7.89 -4.56
C LEU A 105 2.95 -6.67 -3.72
N GLN A 106 1.71 -6.61 -3.23
CA GLN A 106 1.32 -5.68 -2.18
C GLN A 106 0.38 -6.39 -1.20
N VAL A 107 0.71 -6.32 0.09
CA VAL A 107 -0.17 -6.77 1.18
C VAL A 107 -0.25 -5.71 2.26
N ALA A 108 -1.43 -5.58 2.87
CA ALA A 108 -1.69 -4.67 3.96
C ALA A 108 -2.42 -5.42 5.07
N HIS A 109 -2.18 -5.01 6.32
CA HIS A 109 -2.87 -5.58 7.45
C HIS A 109 -4.38 -5.38 7.28
N PRO A 110 -5.24 -6.39 7.53
CA PRO A 110 -6.67 -6.31 7.23
C PRO A 110 -7.36 -5.14 7.94
N LEU A 111 -6.90 -4.79 9.15
CA LEU A 111 -7.41 -3.67 9.94
C LEU A 111 -6.82 -2.29 9.55
N VAL A 112 -5.87 -2.24 8.63
CA VAL A 112 -5.25 -0.99 8.17
C VAL A 112 -5.66 -0.75 6.72
N GLU A 113 -6.43 0.31 6.49
CA GLU A 113 -7.00 0.60 5.17
C GLU A 113 -5.97 1.20 4.21
N ASN A 114 -5.03 1.96 4.74
CA ASN A 114 -4.27 2.94 3.97
C ASN A 114 -2.80 2.53 3.73
N ALA A 115 -2.32 1.44 4.34
CA ALA A 115 -0.92 1.02 4.20
C ALA A 115 -0.50 0.73 2.75
N GLY A 116 -1.39 0.17 1.93
CA GLY A 116 -1.13 -0.07 0.51
C GLY A 116 -0.96 1.24 -0.28
N ASP A 117 -1.87 2.19 -0.06
CA ASP A 117 -1.83 3.53 -0.66
C ASP A 117 -0.53 4.26 -0.31
N ILE A 118 0.01 4.07 0.91
CA ILE A 118 1.26 4.72 1.36
C ILE A 118 2.42 4.22 0.53
N LEU A 119 2.49 2.90 0.40
CA LEU A 119 3.54 2.22 -0.34
C LEU A 119 3.44 2.61 -1.82
N LEU A 120 2.22 2.69 -2.35
CA LEU A 120 1.99 3.12 -3.72
C LEU A 120 2.43 4.57 -3.98
N GLU A 121 2.06 5.50 -3.10
CA GLU A 121 2.53 6.89 -3.18
C GLU A 121 4.06 6.96 -3.12
N HIS A 122 4.68 6.17 -2.24
CA HIS A 122 6.13 6.10 -2.15
C HIS A 122 6.75 5.63 -3.48
N GLN A 123 6.15 4.66 -4.15
CA GLN A 123 6.63 4.20 -5.45
C GLN A 123 6.48 5.26 -6.54
N LEU A 124 5.34 5.93 -6.63
CA LEU A 124 5.13 6.98 -7.63
C LEU A 124 6.12 8.14 -7.47
N ARG A 125 6.45 8.52 -6.22
CA ARG A 125 7.50 9.53 -5.97
C ARG A 125 8.87 9.06 -6.41
N ARG A 126 9.15 7.77 -6.26
CA ARG A 126 10.40 7.16 -6.70
C ARG A 126 10.51 7.10 -8.23
N ASP A 127 9.38 6.87 -8.90
CA ASP A 127 9.29 6.81 -10.36
C ASP A 127 9.37 8.20 -11.03
N GLY A 128 9.23 9.27 -10.25
CA GLY A 128 9.57 10.63 -10.67
C GLY A 128 8.44 11.36 -11.42
N GLU A 129 8.80 12.12 -12.46
CA GLU A 129 7.88 13.10 -13.06
C GLU A 129 6.84 12.50 -14.01
N ARG A 130 7.18 11.40 -14.68
CA ARG A 130 6.32 10.72 -15.65
C ARG A 130 6.23 9.23 -15.34
N PRO A 131 5.73 8.86 -14.16
CA PRO A 131 5.64 7.46 -13.78
C PRO A 131 4.56 6.78 -14.63
N LEU A 132 4.86 5.60 -15.12
CA LEU A 132 3.88 4.67 -15.66
C LEU A 132 4.00 3.37 -14.88
N LEU A 133 3.10 3.17 -13.92
CA LEU A 133 3.23 2.10 -12.94
C LEU A 133 2.33 0.94 -13.34
N ASN A 134 2.91 -0.26 -13.49
CA ASN A 134 2.13 -1.48 -13.63
C ASN A 134 1.85 -2.10 -12.25
N TRP A 135 0.68 -2.68 -12.05
CA TRP A 135 0.33 -3.47 -10.88
C TRP A 135 -0.25 -4.80 -11.33
N ARG A 136 0.44 -5.89 -10.99
CA ARG A 136 -0.04 -7.26 -11.12
C ARG A 136 -1.12 -7.55 -10.08
N ALA A 137 -2.36 -7.26 -10.43
CA ALA A 137 -3.52 -7.39 -9.56
C ALA A 137 -4.13 -8.81 -9.68
N GLU A 138 -3.59 -9.73 -8.88
CA GLU A 138 -3.86 -11.18 -8.94
C GLU A 138 -5.29 -11.61 -8.51
N ASN A 139 -6.12 -10.71 -7.99
CA ASN A 139 -7.50 -11.04 -7.60
C ASN A 139 -8.49 -9.91 -7.90
N PRO A 140 -9.81 -10.22 -8.03
CA PRO A 140 -10.83 -9.23 -8.39
C PRO A 140 -10.88 -8.02 -7.45
N GLU A 141 -10.68 -8.21 -6.15
CA GLU A 141 -10.67 -7.12 -5.17
C GLU A 141 -9.44 -6.21 -5.33
N ALA A 142 -8.27 -6.77 -5.67
CA ALA A 142 -7.09 -6.00 -6.02
C ALA A 142 -7.30 -5.22 -7.32
N LYS A 143 -7.90 -5.83 -8.35
CA LYS A 143 -8.30 -5.14 -9.60
C LYS A 143 -9.27 -4.00 -9.31
N ALA A 144 -10.31 -4.24 -8.50
CA ALA A 144 -11.27 -3.22 -8.09
C ALA A 144 -10.58 -2.08 -7.31
N ARG A 145 -9.66 -2.41 -6.40
CA ARG A 145 -8.90 -1.42 -5.63
C ARG A 145 -8.01 -0.57 -6.53
N ALA A 146 -7.33 -1.19 -7.50
CA ALA A 146 -6.51 -0.52 -8.49
C ALA A 146 -7.37 0.42 -9.35
N ALA A 147 -8.54 -0.02 -9.82
CA ALA A 147 -9.47 0.82 -10.59
C ALA A 147 -9.94 2.06 -9.79
N MET A 148 -10.25 1.91 -8.50
CA MET A 148 -10.55 3.05 -7.61
C MET A 148 -9.41 4.07 -7.54
N MET A 149 -8.17 3.61 -7.71
CA MET A 149 -7.00 4.47 -7.75
C MET A 149 -6.70 5.07 -9.14
N GLY A 150 -7.38 4.62 -10.19
CA GLY A 150 -7.16 5.10 -11.56
C GLY A 150 -6.25 4.19 -12.38
N PHE A 151 -6.03 2.95 -11.95
CA PHE A 151 -5.43 1.98 -12.85
C PHE A 151 -6.44 1.51 -13.89
N VAL A 152 -5.94 1.21 -15.10
CA VAL A 152 -6.70 0.66 -16.21
C VAL A 152 -6.13 -0.70 -16.57
N GLU A 153 -7.00 -1.67 -16.84
CA GLU A 153 -6.58 -3.00 -17.28
C GLU A 153 -6.05 -2.93 -18.72
N VAL A 154 -4.81 -3.36 -18.90
CA VAL A 154 -4.12 -3.39 -20.19
C VAL A 154 -4.02 -4.81 -20.75
N ASP A 155 -3.74 -5.76 -19.85
CA ASP A 155 -3.66 -7.19 -20.13
C ASP A 155 -4.17 -7.98 -18.92
N ASP A 156 -4.28 -9.30 -19.01
CA ASP A 156 -4.79 -10.09 -17.88
C ASP A 156 -3.89 -9.95 -16.66
N CYS A 157 -4.50 -9.44 -15.58
CA CYS A 157 -3.85 -9.11 -14.31
C CYS A 157 -2.90 -7.91 -14.33
N ASP A 158 -2.63 -7.30 -15.49
CA ASP A 158 -1.81 -6.10 -15.61
C ASP A 158 -2.66 -4.83 -15.64
N MET A 159 -2.67 -4.14 -14.51
CA MET A 159 -3.34 -2.86 -14.30
C MET A 159 -2.30 -1.74 -14.38
N VAL A 160 -2.45 -0.76 -15.28
CA VAL A 160 -1.49 0.33 -15.49
C VAL A 160 -2.04 1.67 -15.03
N LEU A 161 -1.23 2.46 -14.33
CA LEU A 161 -1.55 3.81 -13.86
C LEU A 161 -0.59 4.84 -14.46
N ASP A 162 -1.16 5.81 -15.16
CA ASP A 162 -0.57 7.13 -15.37
C ASP A 162 -1.31 8.14 -14.47
N PRO A 163 -0.69 8.64 -13.39
CA PRO A 163 -1.36 9.55 -12.48
C PRO A 163 -1.69 10.91 -13.11
N LYS A 164 -1.06 11.30 -14.24
CA LYS A 164 -1.41 12.53 -14.97
C LYS A 164 -2.78 12.44 -15.64
N GLN A 165 -3.24 11.25 -16.00
CA GLN A 165 -4.58 11.04 -16.57
C GLN A 165 -5.70 11.10 -15.53
N HIS A 166 -5.36 11.05 -14.24
CA HIS A 166 -6.32 11.02 -13.14
C HIS A 166 -6.11 12.17 -12.13
N PRO A 167 -6.26 13.44 -12.57
CA PRO A 167 -6.10 14.62 -11.71
C PRO A 167 -7.21 14.76 -10.66
N ASP A 168 -8.26 13.93 -10.73
CA ASP A 168 -9.29 13.74 -9.71
C ASP A 168 -8.83 12.82 -8.56
N LYS A 169 -7.81 11.98 -8.79
CA LYS A 169 -7.31 10.99 -7.82
C LYS A 169 -5.90 11.27 -7.34
N TRP A 170 -5.07 11.89 -8.19
CA TRP A 170 -3.66 12.16 -7.93
C TRP A 170 -3.35 13.64 -8.12
N THR A 171 -2.42 14.14 -7.33
CA THR A 171 -1.89 15.48 -7.45
C THR A 171 -0.36 15.44 -7.36
N GLN A 172 0.28 16.36 -8.07
CA GLN A 172 1.73 16.52 -8.10
C GLN A 172 2.06 17.89 -7.51
N THR A 173 2.60 17.91 -6.28
CA THR A 173 2.99 19.18 -5.62
C THR A 173 4.32 19.72 -6.12
N SER A 174 5.19 18.83 -6.62
CA SER A 174 6.43 19.13 -7.34
C SER A 174 6.82 17.94 -8.22
N ALA A 175 7.83 18.08 -9.08
CA ALA A 175 8.20 17.08 -10.09
C ALA A 175 8.36 15.63 -9.56
N ALA A 176 8.63 15.41 -8.28
CA ALA A 176 8.76 14.08 -7.67
C ALA A 176 7.82 13.82 -6.48
N GLU A 177 6.77 14.63 -6.30
CA GLU A 177 5.87 14.55 -5.14
C GLU A 177 4.44 14.19 -5.53
N TRP A 178 4.26 13.00 -6.10
CA TRP A 178 2.94 12.41 -6.27
C TRP A 178 2.28 12.09 -4.92
N ARG A 179 1.00 12.45 -4.80
CA ARG A 179 0.15 12.20 -3.63
C ARG A 179 -1.29 11.92 -4.02
N ARG A 180 -2.03 11.18 -3.19
CA ARG A 180 -3.47 11.07 -3.33
C ARG A 180 -4.12 12.44 -3.15
N LYS A 181 -5.00 12.80 -4.08
CA LYS A 181 -5.80 14.02 -4.00
C LYS A 181 -6.78 13.93 -2.81
N ASP A 182 -7.00 15.06 -2.15
CA ASP A 182 -7.90 15.23 -0.98
C ASP A 182 -7.56 14.35 0.24
N LYS A 183 -6.36 13.75 0.29
CA LYS A 183 -5.85 13.07 1.48
C LYS A 183 -4.97 14.02 2.30
N PRO A 184 -5.09 14.02 3.64
CA PRO A 184 -4.32 14.92 4.49
C PRO A 184 -2.81 14.70 4.30
N PRO A 185 -1.99 15.76 4.23
CA PRO A 185 -0.54 15.66 3.96
C PRO A 185 0.23 14.79 4.96
N LEU A 186 -0.32 14.61 6.17
CA LEU A 186 0.32 13.92 7.31
C LEU A 186 -0.06 12.45 7.44
N TYR A 187 -0.85 11.89 6.53
CA TYR A 187 -1.18 10.45 6.56
C TYR A 187 0.07 9.55 6.40
N LEU A 188 1.19 10.13 5.94
CA LEU A 188 2.47 9.46 5.66
C LEU A 188 3.58 9.71 6.68
N ARG A 189 3.36 10.56 7.69
CA ARG A 189 4.42 10.86 8.65
C ARG A 189 4.26 9.89 9.82
N LYS A 190 5.31 9.09 10.06
CA LYS A 190 5.53 8.53 11.39
C LYS A 190 5.42 9.72 12.35
N PHE A 191 4.51 9.69 13.31
CA PHE A 191 4.70 10.53 14.49
C PHE A 191 6.07 10.12 15.01
N GLU A 192 7.09 10.95 14.77
CA GLU A 192 8.29 10.89 15.59
C GLU A 192 7.74 10.96 17.01
N ASP A 193 8.09 9.95 17.80
CA ASP A 193 7.61 9.79 19.15
C ASP A 193 7.63 11.16 19.82
N ALA A 194 6.47 11.63 20.27
CA ALA A 194 6.38 12.80 21.12
C ALA A 194 6.95 12.47 22.50
N GLU A 195 8.16 11.90 22.57
CA GLU A 195 8.98 11.77 23.76
C GLU A 195 9.72 13.10 24.04
N THR A 196 9.05 14.24 23.93
CA THR A 196 9.41 15.49 24.62
C THR A 196 8.22 16.46 24.66
N ALA A 197 7.01 15.98 24.90
CA ALA A 197 6.00 16.81 25.54
C ALA A 197 5.94 16.35 27.00
N GLN A 198 6.70 17.02 27.87
CA GLN A 198 6.39 16.99 29.29
C GLN A 198 4.93 17.42 29.44
N CYS A 199 4.03 16.46 29.60
CA CYS A 199 2.69 16.71 30.09
C CYS A 199 2.82 17.00 31.60
N SER A 200 3.45 18.13 31.91
CA SER A 200 3.34 18.77 33.21
C SER A 200 2.06 19.59 33.20
N THR A 201 0.93 18.90 33.31
CA THR A 201 -0.28 19.51 33.86
C THR A 201 -0.88 18.51 34.82
N SER A 202 -0.59 18.77 36.09
CA SER A 202 -1.20 18.17 37.28
C SER A 202 -2.67 17.81 37.08
N CYS A 203 -3.00 16.56 37.36
CA CYS A 203 -4.35 16.16 37.72
C CYS A 203 -4.74 16.90 39.02
N SER A 204 -5.46 18.01 38.93
CA SER A 204 -6.23 18.52 40.06
C SER A 204 -7.53 17.73 40.11
N TYR A 205 -7.54 16.69 40.94
CA TYR A 205 -8.78 16.13 41.48
C TYR A 205 -9.41 17.23 42.34
N GLU A 206 -10.39 17.96 41.81
CA GLU A 206 -11.31 18.69 42.68
C GLU A 206 -12.38 17.70 43.17
N THR A 207 -12.08 17.16 44.35
CA THR A 207 -13.02 16.49 45.23
C THR A 207 -14.11 17.49 45.60
N TYR A 208 -15.34 17.29 45.12
CA TYR A 208 -16.50 17.94 45.72
C TYR A 208 -16.73 17.28 47.07
N GLU A 209 -16.24 17.92 48.13
CA GLU A 209 -16.64 17.61 49.50
C GLU A 209 -18.09 18.09 49.70
N ASP A 210 -18.91 17.10 50.06
CA ASP A 210 -20.27 17.19 50.54
C ASP A 210 -20.22 17.64 52.00
N ASP A 211 -20.52 18.93 52.26
CA ASP A 211 -20.65 19.46 53.62
C ASP A 211 -22.08 19.92 53.89
N PHE A 212 -22.73 19.11 54.73
CA PHE A 212 -23.95 19.39 55.48
C PHE A 212 -23.83 20.68 56.30
N MET A 213 -24.87 21.53 56.25
CA MET A 213 -25.48 22.27 57.37
C MET A 213 -26.91 22.66 57.00
#